data_AF-A0A127B197-F1
#
_entry.id   AF-A0A127B197-F1
#
_cell.length_a   1.000
_cell.length_b   1.000
_cell.length_c   1.000
_cell.angle_alpha   90.00
_cell.angle_beta   90.00
_cell.angle_gamma   90.00
#
_symmetry.space_group_name_H-M   'P 1'
#
loop_
_entity.id
_entity.type
_entity.pdbx_description
1 polymer ?
#
loop_
_entity_poly.entity_id
_entity_poly.type
_entity_poly.pdbx_seq_one_letter_code
_entity_poly.pdbx_strand_id
1 'polypeptide(L)'
;MLFGLIVTGIYACLGFYKLFRKKNWTYRLLIFSGLLASFQLLLSIIKDGILAPIPSDTLYGPITYMVSYLLLRKMYVAIYRVEPTYNRCAWYDPEDKRRQNLLDIVVHVLPFLLSITVAVQLAILKSN
;
A
#
# COMPACT_ATOMS: atom_id res chain seq x y z
N MET A 1 -14.88 6.09 -2.61
CA MET A 1 -14.53 5.28 -1.43
C MET A 1 -14.45 3.78 -1.74
N LEU A 2 -15.52 3.13 -2.21
CA LEU A 2 -15.55 1.66 -2.37
C LEU A 2 -14.45 1.14 -3.31
N PHE A 3 -14.26 1.81 -4.45
CA PHE A 3 -13.23 1.44 -5.43
C PHE A 3 -11.82 1.52 -4.84
N GLY A 4 -11.47 2.64 -4.18
CA GLY A 4 -10.17 2.82 -3.53
C GLY A 4 -9.89 1.79 -2.42
N LEU A 5 -10.91 1.42 -1.64
CA LEU A 5 -10.81 0.36 -0.63
C LEU A 5 -10.61 -1.02 -1.26
N ILE A 6 -11.34 -1.33 -2.34
CA ILE A 6 -11.17 -2.58 -3.09
C ILE A 6 -9.74 -2.68 -3.64
N VAL A 7 -9.25 -1.63 -4.31
CA VAL A 7 -7.88 -1.60 -4.86
C VAL A 7 -6.84 -1.72 -3.74
N THR A 8 -7.07 -1.08 -2.59
CA THR A 8 -6.22 -1.22 -1.40
C THR A 8 -6.21 -2.66 -0.88
N GLY A 9 -7.39 -3.30 -0.79
CA GLY A 9 -7.51 -4.70 -0.40
C GLY A 9 -6.78 -5.62 -1.37
N ILE A 10 -6.88 -5.37 -2.68
CA ILE A 10 -6.12 -6.09 -3.70
C ILE A 10 -4.62 -5.92 -3.46
N TYR A 11 -4.13 -4.69 -3.23
CA TYR A 11 -2.72 -4.46 -2.92
C TYR A 11 -2.26 -5.12 -1.62
N ALA A 12 -3.10 -5.14 -0.59
CA ALA A 12 -2.83 -5.83 0.66
C ALA A 12 -2.69 -7.34 0.43
N CYS A 13 -3.64 -7.96 -0.26
CA CYS A 13 -3.59 -9.36 -0.66
C CYS A 13 -2.34 -9.67 -1.49
N LEU A 14 -2.01 -8.82 -2.46
CA LEU A 14 -0.81 -8.97 -3.29
C LEU A 14 0.49 -8.76 -2.48
N GLY A 15 0.47 -7.97 -1.41
CA GLY A 15 1.59 -7.84 -0.47
C GLY A 15 1.97 -9.16 0.19
N PHE A 16 0.98 -10.04 0.38
CA PHE A 16 1.19 -11.40 0.87
C PHE A 16 1.60 -12.40 -0.23
N TYR A 17 1.68 -11.98 -1.49
CA TYR A 17 2.20 -12.83 -2.56
C TYR A 17 3.72 -12.74 -2.66
N LYS A 18 4.33 -13.89 -2.94
CA LYS A 18 5.76 -14.02 -3.28
C LYS A 18 6.21 -13.04 -4.38
N LEU A 19 5.29 -12.60 -5.25
CA LEU A 19 5.58 -11.64 -6.31
C LEU A 19 6.08 -10.29 -5.77
N PHE A 20 5.59 -9.84 -4.62
CA PHE A 20 6.01 -8.58 -3.98
C PHE A 20 7.39 -8.66 -3.30
N ARG A 21 7.91 -9.87 -3.04
CA ARG A 21 9.31 -10.10 -2.62
C ARG A 21 10.28 -9.73 -3.74
N LYS A 22 9.90 -9.86 -5.02
CA LYS A 22 10.76 -9.44 -6.14
C LYS A 22 10.82 -7.92 -6.22
N LYS A 23 12.02 -7.36 -6.00
CA LYS A 23 12.32 -5.92 -5.91
C LYS A 23 11.59 -5.07 -6.95
N ASN A 24 11.47 -5.52 -8.19
CA ASN A 24 10.98 -4.70 -9.30
C ASN A 24 9.45 -4.50 -9.31
N TRP A 25 8.66 -5.41 -8.73
CA TRP A 25 7.20 -5.32 -8.83
C TRP A 25 6.61 -4.23 -7.95
N THR A 26 7.11 -4.08 -6.72
CA THR A 26 6.63 -3.03 -5.81
C THR A 26 6.82 -1.63 -6.40
N TYR A 27 7.97 -1.35 -7.03
CA TYR A 27 8.20 -0.06 -7.69
C TYR A 27 7.33 0.13 -8.93
N ARG A 28 7.14 -0.91 -9.75
CA ARG A 28 6.26 -0.84 -10.92
C ARG A 28 4.82 -0.50 -10.52
N LEU A 29 4.31 -1.14 -9.48
CA LEU A 29 2.96 -0.89 -8.97
C LEU A 29 2.83 0.49 -8.32
N LEU A 30 3.88 0.97 -7.65
CA LEU A 30 3.91 2.33 -7.11
C LEU A 30 3.87 3.38 -8.23
N ILE A 31 4.71 3.22 -9.28
CA ILE A 31 4.71 4.11 -10.45
C ILE A 31 3.34 4.09 -11.13
N PHE A 32 2.79 2.90 -11.37
CA PHE A 32 1.48 2.75 -12.01
C PHE A 32 0.37 3.42 -11.19
N SER A 33 0.36 3.24 -9.86
CA SER A 33 -0.60 3.89 -8.97
C SER A 33 -0.44 5.41 -8.96
N GLY A 34 0.80 5.90 -8.98
CA GLY A 34 1.11 7.33 -9.07
C GLY A 34 0.61 7.94 -10.38
N LEU A 35 0.82 7.28 -11.51
CA LEU A 35 0.33 7.74 -12.82
C LEU A 35 -1.20 7.83 -12.86
N LEU A 36 -1.89 6.81 -12.34
CA LEU A 36 -3.35 6.83 -12.27
C LEU A 36 -3.87 7.93 -11.34
N ALA A 37 -3.23 8.14 -10.19
CA ALA A 37 -3.62 9.22 -9.26
C ALA A 37 -3.42 10.60 -9.88
N SER A 38 -2.28 10.83 -10.54
CA SER A 38 -2.01 12.07 -11.27
C SER A 38 -3.01 12.31 -12.40
N PHE A 39 -3.38 11.26 -13.14
CA PHE A 39 -4.39 11.34 -14.19
C PHE A 39 -5.77 11.73 -13.63
N GLN A 40 -6.18 11.12 -12.51
CA GLN A 40 -7.46 11.44 -11.85
C GLN A 40 -7.47 12.87 -11.28
N LEU A 41 -6.35 13.34 -10.74
CA LEU A 41 -6.18 14.72 -10.30
C LEU A 41 -6.30 15.69 -11.48
N LEU A 42 -5.62 15.40 -12.59
CA LEU A 42 -5.66 16.21 -13.82
C LEU A 42 -7.08 16.30 -14.38
N LEU A 43 -7.83 15.19 -14.44
CA LEU A 43 -9.23 15.19 -14.86
C LEU A 43 -10.10 16.07 -13.94
N SER A 44 -9.84 16.05 -12.64
CA SER A 44 -10.60 16.87 -11.68
C SER A 44 -10.30 18.36 -11.85
N ILE A 45 -9.03 18.71 -12.09
CA ILE A 45 -8.62 20.09 -12.38
C ILE A 45 -9.25 20.59 -13.69
N ILE A 46 -9.30 19.75 -14.73
CA ILE A 46 -9.94 20.11 -16.01
C ILE A 46 -11.44 20.35 -15.82
N LYS A 47 -12.11 19.54 -14.99
CA LYS A 47 -13.56 19.60 -14.81
C LYS A 47 -14.00 20.73 -13.89
N ASP A 48 -13.36 20.86 -12.73
CA ASP A 48 -13.83 21.70 -11.62
C ASP A 48 -12.84 22.84 -11.28
N GLY A 49 -11.73 22.97 -12.03
CA GLY A 49 -10.72 24.02 -11.87
C GLY A 49 -9.62 23.67 -10.83
N ILE A 50 -8.68 24.58 -10.61
CA ILE A 50 -7.52 24.36 -9.71
C ILE A 50 -7.95 24.17 -8.24
N LEU A 51 -9.11 24.71 -7.87
CA LEU A 51 -9.70 24.58 -6.53
C LEU A 51 -10.60 23.33 -6.38
N ALA A 52 -10.56 22.41 -7.36
CA ALA A 52 -11.33 21.18 -7.32
C ALA A 52 -11.05 20.40 -6.03
N PRO A 53 -12.09 19.94 -5.31
CA PRO A 53 -11.90 19.08 -4.15
C PRO A 53 -11.21 17.78 -4.57
N ILE A 54 -10.31 17.30 -3.72
CA ILE A 54 -9.60 16.05 -3.96
C ILE A 54 -10.63 14.91 -4.12
N PRO A 55 -10.62 14.15 -5.23
CA PRO A 55 -11.68 13.15 -5.48
C PRO A 55 -11.75 12.06 -4.40
N SER A 56 -12.94 11.74 -3.89
CA SER A 56 -13.11 10.71 -2.83
C SER A 56 -12.85 9.25 -3.27
N ASP A 57 -12.63 9.03 -4.55
CA ASP A 57 -12.24 7.74 -5.14
C ASP A 57 -10.74 7.67 -5.43
N THR A 58 -9.98 8.62 -4.91
CA THR A 58 -8.54 8.69 -5.13
C THR A 58 -7.81 7.45 -4.71
N LEU A 59 -6.80 7.12 -5.50
CA LEU A 59 -5.81 6.09 -5.26
C LEU A 59 -4.83 6.45 -4.11
N TYR A 60 -5.15 7.43 -3.26
CA TYR A 60 -4.32 7.75 -2.09
C TYR A 60 -4.24 6.61 -1.08
N GLY A 61 -5.32 5.86 -0.82
CA GLY A 61 -5.26 4.65 0.02
C GLY A 61 -4.24 3.63 -0.53
N PRO A 62 -4.38 3.20 -1.79
CA PRO A 62 -3.40 2.34 -2.47
C PRO A 62 -1.97 2.89 -2.46
N ILE A 63 -1.78 4.19 -2.71
CA ILE A 63 -0.46 4.83 -2.70
C ILE A 63 0.13 4.81 -1.29
N THR A 64 -0.65 5.18 -0.28
CA THR A 64 -0.23 5.14 1.13
C THR A 64 0.20 3.73 1.52
N TYR A 65 -0.56 2.70 1.12
CA TYR A 65 -0.17 1.31 1.32
C TYR A 65 1.19 1.02 0.69
N MET A 66 1.36 1.33 -0.61
CA MET A 66 2.57 1.01 -1.35
C MET A 66 3.81 1.74 -0.81
N VAL A 67 3.67 3.02 -0.46
CA VAL A 67 4.77 3.84 0.09
C VAL A 67 5.16 3.34 1.48
N SER A 68 4.20 3.17 2.38
CA SER A 68 4.47 2.71 3.75
C SER A 68 5.02 1.28 3.76
N TYR A 69 4.48 0.37 2.94
CA TYR A 69 5.02 -0.98 2.75
C TYR A 69 6.46 -0.94 2.25
N LEU A 70 6.77 -0.13 1.24
CA LEU A 70 8.12 -0.03 0.69
C LEU A 70 9.13 0.50 1.73
N LEU A 71 8.73 1.51 2.51
CA LEU A 71 9.57 2.07 3.58
C LEU A 71 9.84 1.05 4.68
N LEU A 72 8.79 0.40 5.19
CA LEU A 72 8.92 -0.62 6.23
C LEU A 72 9.71 -1.83 5.73
N ARG A 73 9.53 -2.25 4.48
CA ARG A 73 10.33 -3.30 3.85
C ARG A 73 11.80 -2.91 3.78
N LYS A 74 12.14 -1.69 3.34
CA LYS A 74 13.53 -1.22 3.30
C LYS A 74 14.16 -1.21 4.68
N MET A 75 13.43 -0.72 5.68
CA MET A 75 13.86 -0.73 7.08
C MET A 75 14.08 -2.16 7.59
N TYR A 76 13.15 -3.07 7.30
CA TYR A 76 13.24 -4.48 7.67
C TYR A 76 14.50 -5.13 7.08
N VAL A 77 14.72 -4.94 5.77
CA VAL A 77 15.89 -5.49 5.06
C VAL A 77 17.19 -4.88 5.59
N ALA A 78 17.18 -3.59 5.96
CA ALA A 78 18.36 -2.96 6.55
C ALA A 78 18.73 -3.57 7.92
N ILE A 79 17.73 -3.91 8.74
CA ILE A 79 17.94 -4.48 10.08
C ILE A 79 18.30 -5.97 9.99
N TYR A 80 17.51 -6.77 9.28
CA TYR A 80 17.61 -8.23 9.32
C TYR A 80 18.37 -8.83 8.13
N ARG A 81 18.72 -8.03 7.11
CA ARG A 81 19.39 -8.45 5.87
C ARG A 81 18.67 -9.56 5.09
N VAL A 82 17.41 -9.81 5.42
CA VAL A 82 16.51 -10.76 4.75
C VAL A 82 15.19 -10.06 4.45
N GLU A 83 14.40 -10.64 3.55
CA GLU A 83 13.09 -10.08 3.20
C GLU A 83 12.03 -10.42 4.27
N PRO A 84 11.00 -9.57 4.42
CA PRO A 84 9.84 -9.91 5.23
C PRO A 84 9.19 -11.18 4.70
N THR A 85 8.83 -12.09 5.60
CA THR A 85 8.18 -13.35 5.24
C THR A 85 6.76 -13.10 4.73
N TYR A 86 6.30 -13.97 3.84
CA TYR A 86 4.89 -14.05 3.45
C TYR A 86 4.17 -15.28 4.05
N ASN A 87 4.92 -16.20 4.69
CA ASN A 87 4.42 -17.51 5.12
C ASN A 87 3.85 -17.51 6.55
N ARG A 88 2.74 -16.81 6.80
CA ARG A 88 2.23 -16.51 8.15
C ARG A 88 1.80 -17.73 8.99
N CYS A 89 1.23 -18.75 8.36
CA CYS A 89 0.45 -19.77 9.09
C CYS A 89 1.29 -20.66 10.03
N ALA A 90 2.59 -20.79 9.80
CA ALA A 90 3.45 -21.71 10.57
C ALA A 90 4.35 -21.01 11.59
N TRP A 91 4.28 -19.67 11.73
CA TRP A 91 5.24 -18.85 12.49
C TRP A 91 6.72 -19.15 12.18
N TYR A 92 6.93 -19.73 11.01
CA TYR A 92 8.20 -20.23 10.51
C TYR A 92 8.24 -19.96 9.00
N ASP A 93 9.34 -19.39 8.54
CA ASP A 93 9.60 -19.17 7.13
C ASP A 93 10.41 -20.33 6.57
N PRO A 94 9.81 -21.20 5.74
CA PRO A 94 10.53 -22.30 5.11
C PRO A 94 11.52 -21.84 4.04
N GLU A 95 11.35 -20.65 3.42
CA GLU A 95 12.26 -20.17 2.39
C GLU A 95 13.57 -19.70 3.00
N ASP A 96 13.49 -18.91 4.08
CA ASP A 96 14.64 -18.34 4.77
C ASP A 96 15.06 -19.17 6.00
N LYS A 97 14.40 -20.31 6.26
CA LYS A 97 14.62 -21.25 7.37
C LYS A 97 14.75 -20.58 8.74
N ARG A 98 13.86 -19.63 9.02
CA ARG A 98 13.90 -18.82 10.25
C ARG A 98 12.53 -18.73 10.91
N ARG A 99 12.51 -18.46 12.21
CA ARG A 99 11.27 -18.08 12.91
C ARG A 99 10.83 -16.68 12.50
N GLN A 100 9.52 -16.46 12.50
CA GLN A 100 8.95 -15.15 12.24
C GLN A 100 9.18 -14.22 13.43
N ASN A 101 9.41 -12.96 13.14
CA ASN A 101 9.48 -11.92 14.14
C ASN A 101 8.25 -10.99 14.05
N LEU A 102 8.08 -10.14 15.05
CA LEU A 102 6.96 -9.19 15.06
C LEU A 102 7.03 -8.22 13.87
N LEU A 103 8.24 -7.81 13.47
CA LEU A 103 8.43 -6.85 12.38
C LEU A 103 7.96 -7.42 11.04
N ASP A 104 8.04 -8.73 10.84
CA ASP A 104 7.45 -9.41 9.69
C ASP A 104 5.97 -9.06 9.59
N ILE A 105 5.22 -9.04 10.71
CA ILE A 105 3.78 -8.73 10.75
C ILE A 105 3.54 -7.26 10.52
N VAL A 106 4.29 -6.41 11.22
CA VAL A 106 4.16 -4.96 11.16
C VAL A 106 4.32 -4.45 9.72
N VAL A 107 5.28 -5.00 8.95
CA VAL A 107 5.53 -4.60 7.56
C VAL A 107 4.30 -4.76 6.66
N HIS A 108 3.35 -5.64 6.97
CA HIS A 108 2.16 -5.85 6.13
C HIS A 108 0.89 -5.28 6.75
N VAL A 109 0.72 -5.41 8.07
CA VAL A 109 -0.49 -4.96 8.77
C VAL A 109 -0.51 -3.44 8.90
N LEU A 110 0.63 -2.81 9.23
CA LEU A 110 0.67 -1.36 9.45
C LEU A 110 0.35 -0.57 8.17
N PRO A 111 0.91 -0.89 6.98
CA PRO A 111 0.53 -0.26 5.73
C PRO A 111 -0.96 -0.37 5.41
N PHE A 112 -1.55 -1.53 5.69
CA PHE A 112 -2.97 -1.79 5.47
C PHE A 112 -3.87 -0.95 6.37
N LEU A 113 -3.54 -0.85 7.66
CA LEU A 113 -4.29 0.00 8.59
C LEU A 113 -4.15 1.48 8.23
N LEU A 114 -2.95 1.92 7.84
CA LEU A 114 -2.69 3.29 7.39
C LEU A 114 -3.47 3.64 6.11
N SER A 115 -3.53 2.73 5.15
CA SER A 115 -4.27 2.98 3.91
C SER A 115 -5.77 3.05 4.13
N ILE A 116 -6.33 2.21 5.00
CA ILE A 116 -7.75 2.28 5.39
C ILE A 116 -8.05 3.60 6.11
N THR A 117 -7.24 3.97 7.11
CA THR A 117 -7.45 5.21 7.87
C THR A 117 -7.40 6.45 6.98
N VAL A 118 -6.43 6.52 6.05
CA VAL A 118 -6.38 7.59 5.04
C VAL A 118 -7.63 7.59 4.15
N ALA A 119 -8.07 6.42 3.67
CA ALA A 119 -9.26 6.33 2.83
C ALA A 119 -10.54 6.78 3.56
N VAL A 120 -10.67 6.44 4.85
CA VAL A 120 -11.81 6.85 5.69
C VAL A 120 -11.76 8.35 5.99
N GLN A 121 -10.60 8.90 6.35
CA GLN A 121 -10.45 10.33 6.62
C GLN A 121 -10.80 11.18 5.39
N LEU A 122 -10.33 10.79 4.20
CA LEU A 122 -10.69 11.47 2.94
C LEU A 122 -12.19 11.39 2.64
N ALA A 123 -12.85 10.29 3.00
CA ALA A 123 -14.30 10.17 2.85
C ALA A 123 -15.06 11.10 3.79
N ILE A 124 -14.64 11.20 5.06
CA ILE A 124 -15.25 12.09 6.07
C ILE A 124 -15.07 13.57 5.69
N LEU A 125 -13.87 13.96 5.24
CA LEU A 125 -13.59 15.33 4.83
C LEU A 125 -14.45 15.81 3.65
N LYS A 126 -14.98 14.89 2.84
CA LYS A 126 -15.89 15.21 1.74
C LYS A 126 -17.35 15.35 2.20
N SER A 127 -17.76 14.66 3.26
CA SER A 127 -19.16 14.69 3.72
C SER A 127 -19.51 15.96 4.51
N ASN A 128 -18.51 16.75 4.89
CA ASN A 128 -18.64 18.03 5.59
C ASN A 128 -18.38 19.19 4.61
#